data_AF-A0AA39PAQ9-F1
#
_entry.id   AF-A0AA39PAQ9-F1
#
_cell.length_a   1.000
_cell.length_b   1.000
_cell.length_c   1.000
_cell.angle_alpha   90.00
_cell.angle_beta   90.00
_cell.angle_gamma   90.00
#
_symmetry.space_group_name_H-M   'P 1'
#
loop_
_entity.id
_entity.type
_entity.pdbx_description
1 polymer ?
#
loop_
_entity_poly.entity_id
_entity_poly.type
_entity_poly.pdbx_seq_one_letter_code
_entity_poly.pdbx_strand_id
1 'polypeptide(L)'
;MSFNSLALYPANPTTTRGVSTKLSSSKGKVVYTNGKAVIIRDLNNPSLSVAYSGHIQNTTVARISPSGYYCASADAVGTVRVWDTVSEDQTLKGEYKVISGRINDLEWDGESKRIIAVGDGREKFGHAFMMDTGSSTGSIIGHSKAINAVSIRHQRPFRAATAADDNLIVFHQGAPYKYDKTIQTHTKFVQDVRYAPSGDHFASVGSDAKIFIYDGKTGETSGEFTDSPHKGTIMACSWSADSKSIATSSADCTVKLWDAETRKSLTTWTVGSGVTNQQVGNTWSAENGIVSLSLGGDLNVFDPRVGDKSTKTFAAPQKGITAISPSSAGTFLAGSADGRVLSYLVASGESASLKGEGHSNFVTALTTSSTDGKVFSVGFDDQVREITSDGKEFTPASLSTASQPKGIAVTEDSSVFVAEVNTVEVIRSNQKVFEITPKSAPTAVAATGKLVAVGGEQKVVLYEWDGKSLKEGGVLEGNKGVISALDFSPDGTYLASGDSSGRIALFNVAEKKLVTSRWSFHTARVNSLSWTADSKHCASGSLDTHVYIWSVEKPMKNIALKSVGPGGVNAVLWVESGDGKTGKLVSAGADACARVWEIKFHV
;
A
#
# COMPACT_ATOMS: atom_id res chain seq x y z
N MET A 1 -18.54 -22.43 11.22
CA MET A 1 -18.39 -21.47 10.12
C MET A 1 -16.90 -21.34 9.88
N SER A 2 -16.45 -21.35 8.63
CA SER A 2 -15.03 -21.30 8.27
C SER A 2 -14.77 -20.14 7.31
N PHE A 3 -13.53 -19.71 7.20
CA PHE A 3 -13.10 -18.72 6.23
C PHE A 3 -11.80 -19.16 5.56
N ASN A 4 -11.59 -18.70 4.32
CA ASN A 4 -10.35 -18.90 3.57
C ASN A 4 -9.88 -17.55 2.99
N SER A 5 -8.57 -17.31 2.94
CA SER A 5 -8.03 -16.17 2.19
C SER A 5 -7.99 -16.50 0.70
N LEU A 6 -8.50 -15.61 -0.15
CA LEU A 6 -8.53 -15.80 -1.60
C LEU A 6 -7.49 -14.95 -2.34
N ALA A 7 -7.34 -13.69 -1.93
CA ALA A 7 -6.45 -12.76 -2.60
C ALA A 7 -5.97 -11.65 -1.67
N LEU A 8 -4.76 -11.15 -1.95
CA LEU A 8 -4.19 -9.95 -1.36
C LEU A 8 -3.96 -8.93 -2.48
N TYR A 9 -4.53 -7.74 -2.32
CA TYR A 9 -4.15 -6.54 -3.06
C TYR A 9 -3.13 -5.78 -2.23
N PRO A 10 -1.83 -5.91 -2.53
CA PRO A 10 -0.80 -5.32 -1.70
C PRO A 10 -0.70 -3.81 -1.94
N ALA A 11 -0.25 -3.12 -0.89
CA ALA A 11 0.19 -1.73 -0.98
C ALA A 11 1.35 -1.59 -1.98
N ASN A 12 1.54 -0.37 -2.50
CA ASN A 12 2.74 0.00 -3.24
C ASN A 12 3.82 0.54 -2.29
N PRO A 13 5.11 0.56 -2.69
CA PRO A 13 6.18 1.01 -1.81
C PRO A 13 5.95 2.44 -1.32
N THR A 14 6.25 2.72 -0.05
CA THR A 14 6.26 4.11 0.43
C THR A 14 7.48 4.82 -0.13
N THR A 15 7.29 6.00 -0.72
CA THR A 15 8.37 6.78 -1.33
C THR A 15 8.67 8.03 -0.52
N THR A 16 9.86 8.60 -0.70
CA THR A 16 10.23 9.89 -0.14
C THR A 16 10.97 10.68 -1.21
N ARG A 17 10.60 11.96 -1.36
CA ARG A 17 11.21 12.81 -2.39
C ARG A 17 12.72 12.92 -2.16
N GLY A 18 13.49 12.72 -3.22
CA GLY A 18 14.94 12.83 -3.17
C GLY A 18 15.66 11.62 -2.57
N VAL A 19 14.94 10.55 -2.21
CA VAL A 19 15.51 9.34 -1.61
C VAL A 19 15.26 8.15 -2.54
N SER A 20 16.32 7.40 -2.85
CA SER A 20 16.24 6.13 -3.56
C SER A 20 15.41 5.12 -2.76
N THR A 21 14.36 4.57 -3.37
CA THR A 21 13.55 3.50 -2.79
C THR A 21 14.05 2.17 -3.32
N LYS A 22 14.57 1.32 -2.44
CA LYS A 22 15.20 0.06 -2.82
C LYS A 22 14.15 -0.98 -3.20
N LEU A 23 14.24 -1.45 -4.44
CA LEU A 23 13.50 -2.59 -4.96
C LEU A 23 14.46 -3.77 -5.15
N SER A 24 13.89 -4.97 -5.13
CA SER A 24 14.59 -6.17 -5.60
C SER A 24 13.65 -7.07 -6.37
N SER A 25 14.22 -7.91 -7.22
CA SER A 25 13.48 -8.91 -7.99
C SER A 25 14.05 -10.29 -7.70
N SER A 26 13.16 -11.27 -7.72
CA SER A 26 13.53 -12.67 -7.67
C SER A 26 12.54 -13.45 -8.52
N LYS A 27 13.03 -14.02 -9.63
CA LYS A 27 12.20 -14.64 -10.68
C LYS A 27 11.16 -13.62 -11.20
N GLY A 28 9.87 -13.98 -11.24
CA GLY A 28 8.76 -13.10 -11.60
C GLY A 28 8.22 -12.19 -10.49
N LYS A 29 8.88 -12.13 -9.32
CA LYS A 29 8.41 -11.36 -8.16
C LYS A 29 9.23 -10.10 -7.93
N VAL A 30 8.59 -9.08 -7.38
CA VAL A 30 9.22 -7.83 -6.91
C VAL A 30 9.03 -7.72 -5.41
N VAL A 31 10.10 -7.37 -4.72
CA VAL A 31 10.15 -7.26 -3.26
C VAL A 31 10.45 -5.82 -2.86
N TYR A 32 9.66 -5.31 -1.94
CA TYR A 32 9.74 -3.95 -1.44
C TYR A 32 9.09 -3.82 -0.06
N THR A 33 9.11 -2.62 0.49
CA THR A 33 8.61 -2.32 1.84
C THR A 33 7.54 -1.23 1.82
N ASN A 34 6.55 -1.35 2.72
CA ASN A 34 5.58 -0.30 2.99
C ASN A 34 5.24 -0.32 4.49
N GLY A 35 5.35 0.83 5.16
CA GLY A 35 5.11 0.92 6.60
C GLY A 35 5.98 -0.07 7.37
N LYS A 36 5.36 -1.03 8.05
CA LYS A 36 6.02 -2.10 8.81
C LYS A 36 6.03 -3.45 8.08
N ALA A 37 5.55 -3.47 6.85
CA ALA A 37 5.38 -4.68 6.07
C ALA A 37 6.49 -4.83 5.02
N VAL A 38 6.81 -6.07 4.69
CA VAL A 38 7.54 -6.44 3.48
C VAL A 38 6.55 -7.06 2.52
N ILE A 39 6.53 -6.56 1.29
CA ILE A 39 5.66 -7.06 0.24
C ILE A 39 6.51 -7.86 -0.74
N ILE A 40 6.08 -9.09 -1.02
CA ILE A 40 6.55 -9.89 -2.15
C ILE A 40 5.39 -9.93 -3.14
N ARG A 41 5.43 -9.06 -4.15
CA ARG A 41 4.40 -8.99 -5.20
C ARG A 41 4.77 -9.90 -6.35
N ASP A 42 3.85 -10.75 -6.74
CA ASP A 42 3.96 -11.50 -7.99
C ASP A 42 3.37 -10.67 -9.14
N LEU A 43 4.16 -10.43 -10.19
CA LEU A 43 3.76 -9.57 -11.30
C LEU A 43 2.80 -10.27 -12.28
N ASN A 44 2.83 -11.61 -12.28
CA ASN A 44 2.05 -12.45 -13.18
C ASN A 44 0.73 -12.89 -12.53
N ASN A 45 0.75 -13.19 -11.24
CA ASN A 45 -0.42 -13.62 -10.50
C ASN A 45 -0.59 -12.85 -9.17
N PRO A 46 -1.40 -11.78 -9.15
CA PRO A 46 -1.62 -10.97 -7.95
C PRO A 46 -2.01 -11.77 -6.71
N SER A 47 -2.77 -12.87 -6.87
CA SER A 47 -3.22 -13.72 -5.75
C SER A 47 -2.08 -14.43 -5.00
N LEU A 48 -0.89 -14.56 -5.60
CA LEU A 48 0.30 -15.13 -4.97
C LEU A 48 1.15 -14.09 -4.24
N SER A 49 0.70 -12.84 -4.18
CA SER A 49 1.39 -11.79 -3.44
C SER A 49 1.28 -12.03 -1.94
N VAL A 50 2.36 -11.74 -1.22
CA VAL A 50 2.42 -11.96 0.23
C VAL A 50 2.88 -10.70 0.95
N ALA A 51 2.32 -10.44 2.13
CA ALA A 51 2.73 -9.37 3.03
C ALA A 51 3.22 -9.95 4.36
N TYR A 52 4.50 -9.75 4.66
CA TYR A 52 5.10 -10.10 5.95
C TYR A 52 5.07 -8.89 6.89
N SER A 53 4.44 -9.04 8.07
CA SER A 53 4.28 -7.95 9.06
C SER A 53 4.97 -8.27 10.40
N GLY A 54 6.18 -8.83 10.35
CA GLY A 54 6.95 -9.16 11.58
C GLY A 54 7.77 -8.01 12.16
N HIS A 55 7.90 -6.88 11.46
CA HIS A 55 8.67 -5.73 11.96
C HIS A 55 7.83 -4.84 12.89
N ILE A 56 8.47 -4.36 13.96
CA ILE A 56 7.85 -3.40 14.89
C ILE A 56 8.04 -1.96 14.38
N GLN A 57 9.16 -1.71 13.72
CA GLN A 57 9.56 -0.42 13.15
C GLN A 57 9.29 -0.39 11.65
N ASN A 58 9.36 0.82 11.06
CA ASN A 58 9.16 0.95 9.62
C ASN A 58 10.27 0.24 8.85
N THR A 59 9.88 -0.62 7.91
CA THR A 59 10.76 -1.38 7.03
C THR A 59 11.34 -0.47 5.95
N THR A 60 12.57 -0.73 5.55
CA THR A 60 13.32 0.14 4.63
C THR A 60 13.77 -0.54 3.35
N VAL A 61 14.17 -1.81 3.43
CA VAL A 61 14.63 -2.62 2.30
C VAL A 61 14.40 -4.09 2.60
N ALA A 62 14.16 -4.88 1.55
CA ALA A 62 14.08 -6.33 1.66
C ALA A 62 14.58 -7.02 0.38
N ARG A 63 15.28 -8.15 0.55
CA ARG A 63 15.80 -8.98 -0.54
C ARG A 63 15.68 -10.46 -0.23
N ILE A 64 15.21 -11.20 -1.22
CA ILE A 64 15.22 -12.67 -1.21
C ILE A 64 16.65 -13.14 -1.48
N SER A 65 17.12 -14.10 -0.68
CA SER A 65 18.40 -14.76 -0.85
C SER A 65 18.51 -15.44 -2.23
N PRO A 66 19.71 -15.60 -2.81
CA PRO A 66 19.90 -16.32 -4.07
C PRO A 66 19.32 -17.74 -4.10
N SER A 67 19.29 -18.43 -2.95
CA SER A 67 18.63 -19.74 -2.81
C SER A 67 17.11 -19.70 -2.97
N GLY A 68 16.47 -18.56 -2.71
CA GLY A 68 15.02 -18.39 -2.75
C GLY A 68 14.27 -18.87 -1.50
N TYR A 69 14.97 -19.36 -0.47
CA TYR A 69 14.35 -19.90 0.75
C TYR A 69 14.13 -18.84 1.84
N TYR A 70 14.99 -17.82 1.88
CA TYR A 70 14.94 -16.78 2.90
C TYR A 70 14.80 -15.39 2.29
N CYS A 71 14.18 -14.49 3.05
CA CYS A 71 14.21 -13.05 2.82
C CYS A 71 14.90 -12.37 4.01
N ALA A 72 15.81 -11.43 3.69
CA ALA A 72 16.34 -10.49 4.67
C ALA A 72 15.62 -9.16 4.50
N SER A 73 15.07 -8.63 5.58
CA SER A 73 14.40 -7.33 5.60
C SER A 73 14.90 -6.47 6.74
N ALA A 74 15.11 -5.19 6.47
CA ALA A 74 15.67 -4.23 7.40
C ALA A 74 14.68 -3.12 7.78
N ASP A 75 14.99 -2.43 8.88
CA ASP A 75 14.16 -1.35 9.40
C ASP A 75 14.92 -0.02 9.62
N ALA A 76 14.15 1.00 9.97
CA ALA A 76 14.62 2.37 10.20
C ALA A 76 15.47 2.54 11.47
N VAL A 77 15.58 1.52 12.32
CA VAL A 77 16.39 1.60 13.54
C VAL A 77 17.66 0.75 13.46
N GLY A 78 17.85 -0.06 12.42
CA GLY A 78 19.09 -0.80 12.21
C GLY A 78 18.99 -2.30 12.45
N THR A 79 17.77 -2.84 12.52
CA THR A 79 17.51 -4.27 12.69
C THR A 79 17.39 -4.93 11.33
N VAL A 80 17.99 -6.11 11.17
CA VAL A 80 17.76 -7.01 10.03
C VAL A 80 17.07 -8.28 10.54
N ARG A 81 15.92 -8.63 9.96
CA ARG A 81 15.23 -9.89 10.17
C ARG A 81 15.49 -10.81 8.99
N VAL A 82 15.81 -12.07 9.26
CA VAL A 82 15.88 -13.14 8.27
C VAL A 82 14.75 -14.11 8.55
N TRP A 83 13.93 -14.39 7.55
CA TRP A 83 12.71 -15.19 7.68
C TRP A 83 12.47 -16.04 6.44
N ASP A 84 11.72 -17.12 6.62
CA ASP A 84 11.44 -18.10 5.57
C ASP A 84 10.37 -17.60 4.60
N THR A 85 10.56 -17.84 3.29
CA THR A 85 9.64 -17.39 2.24
C THR A 85 8.82 -18.51 1.60
N VAL A 86 8.96 -19.75 2.06
CA VAL A 86 8.32 -20.94 1.46
C VAL A 86 7.14 -21.42 2.29
N SER A 87 7.29 -21.39 3.61
CA SER A 87 6.27 -21.72 4.59
C SER A 87 5.20 -20.64 4.68
N GLU A 88 3.97 -21.06 4.93
CA GLU A 88 2.82 -20.15 5.07
C GLU A 88 2.93 -19.26 6.33
N ASP A 89 3.62 -19.73 7.36
CA ASP A 89 3.81 -19.02 8.63
C ASP A 89 5.01 -18.05 8.62
N GLN A 90 5.80 -18.03 7.55
CA GLN A 90 6.90 -17.08 7.33
C GLN A 90 7.84 -16.99 8.54
N THR A 91 8.26 -18.15 9.04
CA THR A 91 8.99 -18.26 10.32
C THR A 91 10.22 -17.36 10.37
N LEU A 92 10.40 -16.70 11.51
CA LEU A 92 11.61 -15.92 11.78
C LEU A 92 12.79 -16.88 12.06
N LYS A 93 13.85 -16.74 11.27
CA LYS A 93 15.10 -17.50 11.46
C LYS A 93 16.08 -16.78 12.38
N GLY A 94 16.15 -15.45 12.29
CA GLY A 94 17.04 -14.63 13.10
C GLY A 94 16.72 -13.15 13.02
N GLU A 95 17.08 -12.42 14.07
CA GLU A 95 16.93 -10.97 14.18
C GLU A 95 18.23 -10.38 14.73
N TYR A 96 18.77 -9.39 14.02
CA TYR A 96 20.12 -8.87 14.29
C TYR A 96 20.12 -7.35 14.30
N LYS A 97 20.67 -6.76 15.36
CA LYS A 97 20.95 -5.33 15.42
C LYS A 97 22.28 -5.05 14.71
N VAL A 98 22.22 -4.59 13.47
CA VAL A 98 23.40 -4.50 12.60
C VAL A 98 24.09 -3.15 12.74
N ILE A 99 23.31 -2.07 12.74
CA ILE A 99 23.74 -0.69 12.98
C ILE A 99 22.76 0.03 13.92
N SER A 100 23.16 1.19 14.45
CA SER A 100 22.30 2.04 15.29
C SER A 100 21.80 3.24 14.48
N GLY A 101 20.80 3.00 13.63
CA GLY A 101 20.25 3.98 12.69
C GLY A 101 19.62 3.32 11.47
N ARG A 102 19.11 4.12 10.54
CA ARG A 102 18.34 3.63 9.39
C ARG A 102 19.21 2.76 8.48
N ILE A 103 18.76 1.55 8.14
CA ILE A 103 19.36 0.76 7.06
C ILE A 103 18.80 1.28 5.73
N ASN A 104 19.68 1.71 4.83
CA ASN A 104 19.31 2.19 3.50
C ASN A 104 19.31 1.06 2.47
N ASP A 105 20.22 0.10 2.61
CA ASP A 105 20.31 -1.04 1.70
C ASP A 105 20.92 -2.27 2.40
N LEU A 106 20.66 -3.44 1.85
CA LEU A 106 21.29 -4.70 2.25
C LEU A 106 21.50 -5.58 1.03
N GLU A 107 22.47 -6.50 1.04
CA GLU A 107 22.69 -7.43 -0.07
C GLU A 107 23.15 -8.78 0.45
N TRP A 108 22.68 -9.85 -0.20
CA TRP A 108 23.10 -11.23 0.07
C TRP A 108 24.35 -11.57 -0.74
N ASP A 109 25.19 -12.43 -0.20
CA ASP A 109 26.24 -13.04 -1.01
C ASP A 109 25.70 -14.17 -1.91
N GLY A 110 26.49 -14.55 -2.91
CA GLY A 110 26.12 -15.59 -3.86
C GLY A 110 25.89 -16.98 -3.23
N GLU A 111 26.39 -17.22 -2.02
CA GLU A 111 26.25 -18.49 -1.30
C GLU A 111 25.02 -18.49 -0.35
N SER A 112 24.24 -17.40 -0.26
CA SER A 112 23.12 -17.24 0.69
C SER A 112 23.51 -17.43 2.16
N LYS A 113 24.75 -17.09 2.53
CA LYS A 113 25.30 -17.27 3.88
C LYS A 113 25.57 -15.94 4.58
N ARG A 114 25.96 -14.93 3.82
CA ARG A 114 26.41 -13.64 4.33
C ARG A 114 25.51 -12.53 3.83
N ILE A 115 25.30 -11.55 4.69
CA ILE A 115 24.57 -10.33 4.38
C ILE A 115 25.47 -9.15 4.71
N ILE A 116 25.52 -8.17 3.82
CA ILE A 116 26.00 -6.83 4.15
C ILE A 116 24.79 -5.93 4.29
N ALA A 117 24.68 -5.19 5.40
CA ALA A 117 23.68 -4.14 5.54
C ALA A 117 24.36 -2.79 5.81
N VAL A 118 23.86 -1.75 5.17
CA VAL A 118 24.45 -0.41 5.16
C VAL A 118 23.39 0.67 5.34
N GLY A 119 23.77 1.84 5.85
CA GLY A 119 22.86 2.94 6.09
C GLY A 119 23.48 4.11 6.85
N ASP A 120 22.62 4.79 7.61
CA ASP A 120 22.96 5.97 8.42
C ASP A 120 23.04 5.58 9.91
N GLY A 121 24.07 4.80 10.25
CA GLY A 121 24.32 4.37 11.61
C GLY A 121 25.22 5.33 12.38
N ARG A 122 24.94 5.51 13.68
CA ARG A 122 25.69 6.43 14.55
C ARG A 122 27.18 6.11 14.70
N GLU A 123 27.52 4.84 14.86
CA GLU A 123 28.90 4.38 15.13
C GLU A 123 29.61 3.87 13.88
N LYS A 124 28.84 3.27 12.98
CA LYS A 124 29.30 2.68 11.72
C LYS A 124 28.18 2.74 10.71
N PHE A 125 28.54 2.93 9.45
CA PHE A 125 27.58 3.00 8.35
C PHE A 125 27.24 1.64 7.74
N GLY A 126 27.95 0.56 8.08
CA GLY A 126 27.63 -0.77 7.57
C GLY A 126 28.34 -1.92 8.27
N HIS A 127 27.85 -3.14 8.06
CA HIS A 127 28.44 -4.34 8.65
C HIS A 127 28.11 -5.60 7.83
N ALA A 128 29.04 -6.55 7.79
CA ALA A 128 28.87 -7.85 7.16
C ALA A 128 28.76 -8.95 8.22
N PHE A 129 27.79 -9.85 8.08
CA PHE A 129 27.50 -10.88 9.08
C PHE A 129 26.90 -12.15 8.45
N MET A 130 26.97 -13.26 9.19
CA MET A 130 26.34 -14.53 8.80
C MET A 130 24.83 -14.48 9.07
N MET A 131 24.02 -14.93 8.12
CA MET A 131 22.55 -14.87 8.23
C MET A 131 21.96 -15.75 9.34
N ASP A 132 22.66 -16.83 9.72
CA ASP A 132 22.18 -17.87 10.65
C ASP A 132 22.60 -17.64 12.10
N THR A 133 23.77 -17.06 12.31
CA THR A 133 24.37 -16.86 13.63
C THR A 133 24.56 -15.39 14.01
N GLY A 134 24.47 -14.47 13.05
CA GLY A 134 24.81 -13.06 13.26
C GLY A 134 26.31 -12.79 13.42
N SER A 135 27.16 -13.82 13.30
CA SER A 135 28.62 -13.69 13.46
C SER A 135 29.20 -12.76 12.40
N SER A 136 30.11 -11.87 12.81
CA SER A 136 30.72 -10.92 11.86
C SER A 136 31.52 -11.64 10.78
N THR A 137 31.39 -11.17 9.54
CA THR A 137 32.16 -11.63 8.37
C THR A 137 32.94 -10.50 7.72
N GLY A 138 33.16 -9.40 8.44
CA GLY A 138 33.90 -8.23 7.97
C GLY A 138 33.32 -6.92 8.44
N SER A 139 34.05 -5.84 8.14
CA SER A 139 33.67 -4.46 8.46
C SER A 139 33.56 -3.64 7.19
N ILE A 140 32.48 -2.87 7.06
CA ILE A 140 32.27 -1.95 5.95
C ILE A 140 32.68 -0.55 6.41
N ILE A 141 33.91 -0.16 6.07
CA ILE A 141 34.53 1.11 6.45
C ILE A 141 35.00 1.88 5.20
N GLY A 142 35.28 3.19 5.36
CA GLY A 142 35.85 4.03 4.31
C GLY A 142 35.00 5.24 3.93
N HIS A 143 33.69 5.19 4.20
CA HIS A 143 32.79 6.33 4.00
C HIS A 143 32.76 7.27 5.21
N SER A 144 32.57 8.55 4.95
CA SER A 144 32.45 9.63 5.96
C SER A 144 31.00 10.07 6.19
N LYS A 145 30.06 9.56 5.40
CA LYS A 145 28.62 9.84 5.48
C LYS A 145 27.81 8.56 5.27
N ALA A 146 26.50 8.68 5.43
CA ALA A 146 25.54 7.59 5.23
C ALA A 146 25.76 6.87 3.90
N ILE A 147 25.77 5.54 3.96
CA ILE A 147 25.86 4.68 2.79
C ILE A 147 24.45 4.45 2.24
N ASN A 148 24.26 4.70 0.96
CA ASN A 148 22.97 4.65 0.26
C ASN A 148 22.70 3.29 -0.39
N ALA A 149 23.74 2.60 -0.84
CA ALA A 149 23.61 1.34 -1.56
C ALA A 149 24.81 0.41 -1.32
N VAL A 150 24.54 -0.89 -1.40
CA VAL A 150 25.56 -1.95 -1.37
C VAL A 150 25.25 -3.00 -2.41
N SER A 151 26.30 -3.52 -3.06
CA SER A 151 26.16 -4.66 -3.95
C SER A 151 27.36 -5.60 -3.83
N ILE A 152 27.10 -6.90 -3.92
CA ILE A 152 28.08 -7.97 -3.74
C ILE A 152 28.31 -8.67 -5.07
N ARG A 153 29.59 -8.94 -5.38
CA ARG A 153 29.96 -9.86 -6.46
C ARG A 153 29.69 -11.29 -6.03
N HIS A 154 28.79 -11.99 -6.71
CA HIS A 154 28.38 -13.35 -6.31
C HIS A 154 29.39 -14.45 -6.66
N GLN A 155 30.33 -14.18 -7.58
CA GLN A 155 31.38 -15.12 -7.98
C GLN A 155 32.66 -14.88 -7.18
N ARG A 156 33.53 -15.89 -7.15
CA ARG A 156 34.88 -15.77 -6.59
C ARG A 156 35.82 -15.03 -7.57
N PRO A 157 36.77 -14.22 -7.07
CA PRO A 157 36.89 -13.80 -5.68
C PRO A 157 35.71 -12.90 -5.30
N PHE A 158 35.16 -13.09 -4.09
CA PHE A 158 34.08 -12.24 -3.59
C PHE A 158 34.56 -10.80 -3.48
N ARG A 159 33.68 -9.85 -3.78
CA ARG A 159 33.89 -8.40 -3.69
C ARG A 159 32.60 -7.74 -3.25
N ALA A 160 32.69 -6.51 -2.77
CA ALA A 160 31.53 -5.66 -2.58
C ALA A 160 31.87 -4.22 -2.97
N ALA A 161 30.85 -3.48 -3.38
CA ALA A 161 30.93 -2.05 -3.62
C ALA A 161 29.85 -1.35 -2.79
N THR A 162 30.20 -0.22 -2.18
CA THR A 162 29.28 0.63 -1.42
C THR A 162 29.30 2.05 -1.97
N ALA A 163 28.14 2.71 -1.99
CA ALA A 163 27.94 4.05 -2.53
C ALA A 163 27.28 4.95 -1.48
N ALA A 164 27.70 6.22 -1.36
CA ALA A 164 27.30 7.07 -0.23
C ALA A 164 27.13 8.56 -0.58
N ASP A 165 26.65 9.32 0.41
CA ASP A 165 26.46 10.78 0.37
C ASP A 165 27.77 11.60 0.44
N ASP A 166 28.91 10.94 0.61
CA ASP A 166 30.22 11.57 0.49
C ASP A 166 30.73 11.66 -0.96
N ASN A 167 29.87 11.30 -1.92
CA ASN A 167 30.12 11.28 -3.37
C ASN A 167 31.10 10.17 -3.80
N LEU A 168 31.44 9.26 -2.89
CA LEU A 168 32.42 8.21 -3.14
C LEU A 168 31.73 6.86 -3.35
N ILE A 169 32.50 5.98 -3.98
CA ILE A 169 32.28 4.54 -3.94
C ILE A 169 33.46 3.93 -3.19
N VAL A 170 33.20 2.98 -2.29
CA VAL A 170 34.25 2.18 -1.65
C VAL A 170 34.16 0.75 -2.15
N PHE A 171 35.30 0.24 -2.61
CA PHE A 171 35.47 -1.13 -3.06
C PHE A 171 36.06 -1.98 -1.92
N HIS A 172 35.54 -3.18 -1.74
CA HIS A 172 35.90 -4.08 -0.65
C HIS A 172 36.36 -5.43 -1.20
N GLN A 173 37.43 -5.96 -0.61
CA GLN A 173 37.77 -7.37 -0.73
C GLN A 173 36.68 -8.22 -0.06
N GLY A 174 36.44 -9.43 -0.52
CA GLY A 174 35.40 -10.31 0.03
C GLY A 174 35.90 -11.30 1.07
N ALA A 175 35.02 -11.63 2.01
CA ALA A 175 35.11 -12.68 3.04
C ALA A 175 36.53 -13.03 3.58
N PRO A 176 36.98 -12.41 4.69
CA PRO A 176 36.28 -11.36 5.41
C PRO A 176 36.19 -10.07 4.59
N TYR A 177 35.05 -9.40 4.62
CA TYR A 177 34.86 -8.12 3.93
C TYR A 177 35.73 -7.04 4.58
N LYS A 178 36.57 -6.41 3.78
CA LYS A 178 37.49 -5.36 4.23
C LYS A 178 37.68 -4.32 3.14
N TYR A 179 37.95 -3.08 3.56
CA TYR A 179 38.31 -1.98 2.69
C TYR A 179 39.45 -2.37 1.75
N ASP A 180 39.33 -1.98 0.48
CA ASP A 180 40.38 -2.10 -0.53
C ASP A 180 40.82 -0.72 -1.02
N LYS A 181 39.89 0.02 -1.63
CA LYS A 181 40.15 1.34 -2.19
C LYS A 181 38.89 2.19 -2.30
N THR A 182 39.12 3.49 -2.45
CA THR A 182 38.09 4.50 -2.74
C THR A 182 38.10 4.85 -4.22
N ILE A 183 36.92 5.02 -4.80
CA ILE A 183 36.69 5.40 -6.19
C ILE A 183 35.92 6.72 -6.19
N GLN A 184 36.48 7.73 -6.85
CA GLN A 184 35.92 9.08 -6.92
C GLN A 184 35.65 9.47 -8.39
N THR A 185 34.51 9.02 -8.91
CA THR A 185 34.02 9.38 -10.24
C THR A 185 32.85 10.37 -10.19
N HIS A 186 32.02 10.28 -9.15
CA HIS A 186 30.87 11.15 -8.95
C HIS A 186 31.25 12.44 -8.23
N THR A 187 30.49 13.50 -8.51
CA THR A 187 30.67 14.84 -7.93
C THR A 187 29.56 15.23 -6.95
N LYS A 188 28.53 14.38 -6.84
CA LYS A 188 27.40 14.49 -5.91
C LYS A 188 27.09 13.10 -5.34
N PHE A 189 26.06 13.02 -4.48
CA PHE A 189 25.68 11.78 -3.80
C PHE A 189 25.54 10.62 -4.78
N VAL A 190 26.15 9.48 -4.45
CA VAL A 190 26.00 8.25 -5.22
C VAL A 190 24.79 7.53 -4.66
N GLN A 191 23.75 7.39 -5.48
CA GLN A 191 22.42 6.92 -5.06
C GLN A 191 22.30 5.40 -5.11
N ASP A 192 22.99 4.77 -6.06
CA ASP A 192 22.93 3.32 -6.23
C ASP A 192 24.23 2.76 -6.83
N VAL A 193 24.52 1.51 -6.50
CA VAL A 193 25.61 0.73 -7.08
C VAL A 193 25.17 -0.72 -7.23
N ARG A 194 25.39 -1.33 -8.40
CA ARG A 194 24.97 -2.71 -8.68
C ARG A 194 25.97 -3.49 -9.51
N TYR A 195 26.30 -4.68 -9.03
CA TYR A 195 26.97 -5.70 -9.82
C TYR A 195 26.06 -6.27 -10.91
N ALA A 196 26.64 -6.53 -12.07
CA ALA A 196 26.01 -7.36 -13.08
C ALA A 196 25.92 -8.81 -12.58
N PRO A 197 24.93 -9.60 -13.02
CA PRO A 197 24.81 -11.02 -12.64
C PRO A 197 26.07 -11.85 -12.92
N SER A 198 26.84 -11.55 -13.97
CA SER A 198 28.13 -12.20 -14.27
C SER A 198 29.22 -11.88 -13.24
N GLY A 199 29.10 -10.75 -12.55
CA GLY A 199 30.10 -10.19 -11.64
C GLY A 199 31.32 -9.60 -12.32
N ASP A 200 31.37 -9.56 -13.65
CA ASP A 200 32.51 -9.00 -14.39
C ASP A 200 32.51 -7.48 -14.38
N HIS A 201 31.34 -6.86 -14.20
CA HIS A 201 31.17 -5.42 -14.06
C HIS A 201 30.26 -5.06 -12.90
N PHE A 202 30.40 -3.84 -12.40
CA PHE A 202 29.36 -3.16 -11.65
C PHE A 202 29.17 -1.74 -12.19
N ALA A 203 28.01 -1.16 -11.94
CA ALA A 203 27.68 0.20 -12.33
C ALA A 203 27.26 1.04 -11.13
N SER A 204 27.46 2.34 -11.21
CA SER A 204 27.00 3.31 -10.21
C SER A 204 26.24 4.45 -10.86
N VAL A 205 25.33 5.04 -10.10
CA VAL A 205 24.50 6.18 -10.52
C VAL A 205 24.34 7.19 -9.39
N GLY A 206 24.19 8.47 -9.73
CA GLY A 206 24.20 9.53 -8.73
C GLY A 206 23.36 10.77 -9.03
N SER A 207 23.35 11.68 -8.06
CA SER A 207 22.68 12.98 -8.12
C SER A 207 23.33 13.99 -9.07
N ASP A 208 24.49 13.64 -9.62
CA ASP A 208 25.15 14.36 -10.72
C ASP A 208 24.64 13.95 -12.11
N ALA A 209 23.60 13.11 -12.17
CA ALA A 209 22.98 12.59 -13.39
C ALA A 209 23.92 11.73 -14.25
N LYS A 210 24.98 11.19 -13.65
CA LYS A 210 25.98 10.36 -14.33
C LYS A 210 25.81 8.88 -14.04
N ILE A 211 26.30 8.06 -14.97
CA ILE A 211 26.37 6.61 -14.87
C ILE A 211 27.82 6.21 -15.18
N PHE A 212 28.41 5.39 -14.33
CA PHE A 212 29.74 4.82 -14.56
C PHE A 212 29.70 3.29 -14.49
N ILE A 213 30.63 2.65 -15.21
CA ILE A 213 30.86 1.20 -15.19
C ILE A 213 32.31 0.92 -14.80
N TYR A 214 32.50 -0.16 -14.04
CA TYR A 214 33.76 -0.56 -13.45
C TYR A 214 34.04 -2.04 -13.70
N ASP A 215 35.31 -2.43 -13.60
CA ASP A 215 35.70 -3.83 -13.49
C ASP A 215 35.26 -4.42 -12.16
N GLY A 216 34.59 -5.57 -12.21
CA GLY A 216 33.99 -6.22 -11.04
C GLY A 216 35.00 -6.84 -10.08
N LYS A 217 36.20 -7.18 -10.54
CA LYS A 217 37.25 -7.85 -9.75
C LYS A 217 38.22 -6.85 -9.13
N THR A 218 38.58 -5.81 -9.87
CA THR A 218 39.60 -4.81 -9.50
C THR A 218 38.99 -3.50 -9.02
N GLY A 219 37.75 -3.17 -9.39
CA GLY A 219 37.13 -1.88 -9.10
C GLY A 219 37.75 -0.72 -9.89
N GLU A 220 38.40 -0.99 -11.02
CA GLU A 220 38.90 0.05 -11.92
C GLU A 220 37.77 0.64 -12.77
N THR A 221 37.81 1.95 -13.00
CA THR A 221 36.80 2.64 -13.82
C THR A 221 36.99 2.32 -15.29
N SER A 222 36.01 1.65 -15.89
CA SER A 222 35.99 1.33 -17.32
C SER A 222 35.47 2.51 -18.15
N GLY A 223 34.52 3.29 -17.62
CA GLY A 223 34.17 4.61 -18.15
C GLY A 223 32.75 5.10 -17.83
N GLU A 224 32.34 6.17 -18.50
CA GLU A 224 31.08 6.91 -18.31
C GLU A 224 30.10 6.66 -19.46
N PHE A 225 28.79 6.62 -19.18
CA PHE A 225 27.74 6.64 -20.21
C PHE A 225 27.31 8.08 -20.46
N THR A 226 27.59 8.58 -21.67
CA THR A 226 27.36 9.99 -22.05
C THR A 226 26.35 10.18 -23.17
N ASP A 227 25.85 9.08 -23.77
CA ASP A 227 24.91 9.12 -24.88
C ASP A 227 23.47 9.38 -24.39
N SER A 228 22.87 10.52 -24.75
CA SER A 228 21.52 10.91 -24.29
C SER A 228 21.37 10.85 -22.75
N PRO A 229 22.17 11.63 -22.00
CA PRO A 229 22.23 11.52 -20.54
C PRO A 229 20.90 11.92 -19.89
N HIS A 230 20.70 11.44 -18.67
CA HIS A 230 19.61 11.92 -17.82
C HIS A 230 19.78 13.41 -17.49
N LYS A 231 18.65 14.10 -17.25
CA LYS A 231 18.61 15.54 -16.92
C LYS A 231 18.39 15.81 -15.43
N GLY A 232 18.31 14.74 -14.63
CA GLY A 232 18.04 14.79 -13.20
C GLY A 232 18.79 13.70 -12.43
N THR A 233 18.63 13.70 -11.11
CA THR A 233 19.23 12.66 -10.25
C THR A 233 18.80 11.29 -10.71
N ILE A 234 19.77 10.40 -10.93
CA ILE A 234 19.49 8.99 -11.21
C ILE A 234 19.40 8.28 -9.86
N MET A 235 18.23 7.73 -9.55
CA MET A 235 17.90 7.20 -8.23
C MET A 235 18.23 5.72 -8.07
N ALA A 236 18.23 4.96 -9.17
CA ALA A 236 18.48 3.52 -9.13
C ALA A 236 19.03 3.01 -10.46
N CYS A 237 19.78 1.91 -10.39
CA CYS A 237 20.18 1.13 -11.55
C CYS A 237 19.99 -0.37 -11.33
N SER A 238 19.76 -1.11 -12.41
CA SER A 238 19.67 -2.58 -12.38
C SER A 238 20.17 -3.18 -13.69
N TRP A 239 20.61 -4.43 -13.64
CA TRP A 239 21.22 -5.13 -14.76
C TRP A 239 20.29 -6.17 -15.37
N SER A 240 20.39 -6.36 -16.69
CA SER A 240 19.78 -7.49 -17.36
C SER A 240 20.38 -8.81 -16.88
N ALA A 241 19.60 -9.89 -16.96
CA ALA A 241 20.05 -11.23 -16.54
C ALA A 241 21.30 -11.71 -17.31
N ASP A 242 21.45 -11.30 -18.57
CA ASP A 242 22.60 -11.61 -19.42
C ASP A 242 23.79 -10.67 -19.22
N SER A 243 23.70 -9.69 -18.30
CA SER A 243 24.73 -8.71 -17.98
C SER A 243 25.12 -7.76 -19.13
N LYS A 244 24.33 -7.70 -20.21
CA LYS A 244 24.62 -6.84 -21.37
C LYS A 244 24.01 -5.45 -21.30
N SER A 245 23.01 -5.27 -20.45
CA SER A 245 22.27 -4.00 -20.40
C SER A 245 22.04 -3.52 -18.98
N ILE A 246 21.93 -2.19 -18.86
CA ILE A 246 21.65 -1.49 -17.61
C ILE A 246 20.36 -0.71 -17.79
N ALA A 247 19.48 -0.76 -16.80
CA ALA A 247 18.29 0.08 -16.71
C ALA A 247 18.50 1.13 -15.62
N THR A 248 18.20 2.40 -15.91
CA THR A 248 18.31 3.50 -14.95
C THR A 248 17.00 4.25 -14.81
N SER A 249 16.70 4.69 -13.59
CA SER A 249 15.47 5.41 -13.24
C SER A 249 15.80 6.75 -12.61
N SER A 250 15.21 7.83 -13.13
CA SER A 250 15.62 9.19 -12.81
C SER A 250 14.48 10.12 -12.38
N ALA A 251 14.85 11.14 -11.60
CA ALA A 251 14.00 12.25 -11.20
C ALA A 251 13.61 13.18 -12.37
N ASP A 252 14.10 12.94 -13.58
CA ASP A 252 13.63 13.59 -14.82
C ASP A 252 12.38 12.93 -15.43
N CYS A 253 11.75 11.99 -14.69
CA CYS A 253 10.55 11.23 -15.10
C CYS A 253 10.80 10.23 -16.24
N THR A 254 12.07 9.87 -16.48
CA THR A 254 12.44 8.86 -17.49
C THR A 254 13.06 7.61 -16.89
N VAL A 255 12.84 6.50 -17.59
CA VAL A 255 13.61 5.26 -17.45
C VAL A 255 14.43 5.11 -18.73
N LYS A 256 15.71 4.77 -18.61
CA LYS A 256 16.59 4.55 -19.77
C LYS A 256 17.21 3.17 -19.74
N LEU A 257 17.35 2.58 -20.92
CA LEU A 257 18.05 1.32 -21.17
C LEU A 257 19.37 1.62 -21.89
N TRP A 258 20.43 0.98 -21.43
CA TRP A 258 21.79 1.20 -21.90
C TRP A 258 22.43 -0.11 -22.30
N ASP A 259 23.22 -0.08 -23.37
CA ASP A 259 24.12 -1.17 -23.73
C ASP A 259 25.44 -1.02 -22.95
N ALA A 260 25.81 -2.04 -22.16
CA ALA A 260 26.94 -1.93 -21.24
C ALA A 260 28.30 -1.89 -21.95
N GLU A 261 28.41 -2.50 -23.14
CA GLU A 261 29.65 -2.59 -23.90
C GLU A 261 29.92 -1.30 -24.68
N THR A 262 28.95 -0.89 -25.49
CA THR A 262 29.03 0.31 -26.35
C THR A 262 28.75 1.60 -25.61
N ARG A 263 28.13 1.53 -24.42
CA ARG A 263 27.75 2.65 -23.55
C ARG A 263 26.75 3.61 -24.20
N LYS A 264 25.98 3.09 -25.16
CA LYS A 264 24.94 3.84 -25.87
C LYS A 264 23.59 3.64 -25.22
N SER A 265 22.75 4.68 -25.31
CA SER A 265 21.36 4.62 -24.89
C SER A 265 20.56 3.83 -25.95
N LEU A 266 19.98 2.71 -25.54
CA LEU A 266 19.14 1.87 -26.39
C LEU A 266 17.70 2.35 -26.45
N THR A 267 17.13 2.76 -25.30
CA THR A 267 15.72 3.15 -25.20
C THR A 267 15.53 4.17 -24.09
N THR A 268 14.60 5.10 -24.30
CA THR A 268 14.17 6.07 -23.28
C THR A 268 12.66 6.03 -23.17
N TRP A 269 12.15 5.68 -22.00
CA TRP A 269 10.73 5.72 -21.67
C TRP A 269 10.43 6.98 -20.86
N THR A 270 9.45 7.76 -21.31
CA THR A 270 8.93 8.91 -20.53
C THR A 270 7.66 8.47 -19.83
N VAL A 271 7.67 8.43 -18.49
CA VAL A 271 6.53 7.93 -17.70
C VAL A 271 5.42 8.97 -17.62
N GLY A 272 5.78 10.25 -17.57
CA GLY A 272 4.85 11.36 -17.48
C GLY A 272 5.59 12.65 -17.17
N SER A 273 4.88 13.62 -16.59
CA SER A 273 5.41 14.91 -16.17
C SER A 273 5.07 15.20 -14.70
N GLY A 274 5.83 16.10 -14.08
CA GLY A 274 5.59 16.52 -12.70
C GLY A 274 6.20 15.59 -11.64
N VAL A 275 6.13 16.05 -10.39
CA VAL A 275 6.89 15.47 -9.27
C VAL A 275 6.47 14.02 -8.97
N THR A 276 5.19 13.69 -9.11
CA THR A 276 4.67 12.33 -8.87
C THR A 276 5.20 11.28 -9.85
N ASN A 277 5.62 11.70 -11.05
CA ASN A 277 6.15 10.81 -12.10
C ASN A 277 7.68 10.66 -12.07
N GLN A 278 8.37 11.31 -11.12
CA GLN A 278 9.79 11.09 -10.90
C GLN A 278 10.05 9.61 -10.57
N GLN A 279 11.06 9.00 -11.18
CA GLN A 279 11.37 7.60 -10.94
C GLN A 279 12.40 7.48 -9.82
N VAL A 280 12.04 6.78 -8.74
CA VAL A 280 12.79 6.77 -7.47
C VAL A 280 13.35 5.41 -7.08
N GLY A 281 13.12 4.37 -7.87
CA GLY A 281 13.64 3.04 -7.63
C GLY A 281 13.47 2.16 -8.85
N ASN A 282 14.32 1.16 -9.04
CA ASN A 282 14.11 0.15 -10.08
C ASN A 282 14.68 -1.22 -9.70
N THR A 283 14.25 -2.22 -10.44
CA THR A 283 14.83 -3.56 -10.45
C THR A 283 14.54 -4.23 -11.79
N TRP A 284 15.34 -5.21 -12.18
CA TRP A 284 15.14 -5.97 -13.40
C TRP A 284 14.68 -7.39 -13.07
N SER A 285 13.45 -7.74 -13.45
CA SER A 285 12.95 -9.12 -13.39
C SER A 285 13.30 -9.84 -14.68
N ALA A 286 13.99 -10.98 -14.58
CA ALA A 286 14.37 -11.77 -15.76
C ALA A 286 13.17 -12.20 -16.62
N GLU A 287 12.00 -12.39 -15.99
CA GLU A 287 10.77 -12.80 -16.67
C GLU A 287 9.95 -11.61 -17.20
N ASN A 288 9.90 -10.52 -16.43
CA ASN A 288 8.93 -9.44 -16.65
C ASN A 288 9.56 -8.11 -17.12
N GLY A 289 10.87 -8.09 -17.36
CA GLY A 289 11.59 -6.89 -17.80
C GLY A 289 11.93 -5.93 -16.64
N ILE A 290 11.88 -4.64 -16.91
CA ILE A 290 12.32 -3.59 -15.99
C ILE A 290 11.12 -3.10 -15.20
N VAL A 291 11.24 -3.06 -13.88
CA VAL A 291 10.22 -2.49 -12.98
C VAL A 291 10.78 -1.21 -12.40
N SER A 292 10.10 -0.09 -12.62
CA SER A 292 10.47 1.23 -12.09
C SER A 292 9.34 1.81 -11.25
N LEU A 293 9.71 2.42 -10.13
CA LEU A 293 8.78 3.03 -9.18
C LEU A 293 8.70 4.54 -9.39
N SER A 294 7.50 5.02 -9.68
CA SER A 294 7.17 6.45 -9.63
C SER A 294 7.10 6.95 -8.18
N LEU A 295 7.43 8.22 -7.96
CA LEU A 295 7.32 8.87 -6.64
C LEU A 295 5.87 8.82 -6.12
N GLY A 296 4.85 8.87 -6.98
CA GLY A 296 3.44 8.70 -6.61
C GLY A 296 3.05 7.27 -6.22
N GLY A 297 4.00 6.33 -6.22
CA GLY A 297 3.82 4.95 -5.78
C GLY A 297 3.58 3.95 -6.90
N ASP A 298 3.26 4.38 -8.11
CA ASP A 298 2.96 3.45 -9.21
C ASP A 298 4.19 2.65 -9.65
N LEU A 299 4.02 1.33 -9.80
CA LEU A 299 5.06 0.44 -10.31
C LEU A 299 4.83 0.20 -11.80
N ASN A 300 5.73 0.72 -12.62
CA ASN A 300 5.68 0.65 -14.08
C ASN A 300 6.60 -0.46 -14.57
N VAL A 301 6.07 -1.35 -15.40
CA VAL A 301 6.81 -2.44 -16.04
C VAL A 301 7.10 -2.07 -17.48
N PHE A 302 8.36 -2.23 -17.89
CA PHE A 302 8.84 -1.98 -19.24
C PHE A 302 9.45 -3.27 -19.79
N ASP A 303 9.04 -3.64 -21.00
CA ASP A 303 9.70 -4.71 -21.73
C ASP A 303 10.76 -4.08 -22.64
N PRO A 304 12.05 -4.41 -22.49
CA PRO A 304 13.13 -3.92 -23.36
C PRO A 304 12.90 -4.16 -24.86
N ARG A 305 12.02 -5.09 -25.23
CA ARG A 305 11.70 -5.48 -26.62
C ARG A 305 10.51 -4.71 -27.19
N VAL A 306 9.72 -4.06 -26.33
CA VAL A 306 8.49 -3.36 -26.69
C VAL A 306 8.70 -1.86 -26.49
N GLY A 307 8.03 -1.05 -27.33
CA GLY A 307 8.35 0.36 -27.60
C GLY A 307 8.32 1.36 -26.44
N ASP A 308 7.85 2.57 -26.71
CA ASP A 308 8.10 3.80 -25.95
C ASP A 308 7.30 3.98 -24.64
N LYS A 309 6.57 2.95 -24.19
CA LYS A 309 5.67 3.02 -23.01
C LYS A 309 5.80 1.79 -22.11
N SER A 310 5.32 1.94 -20.88
CA SER A 310 5.16 0.82 -19.96
C SER A 310 4.15 -0.19 -20.49
N THR A 311 4.47 -1.48 -20.38
CA THR A 311 3.57 -2.58 -20.76
C THR A 311 2.49 -2.83 -19.71
N LYS A 312 2.78 -2.52 -18.44
CA LYS A 312 1.84 -2.67 -17.32
C LYS A 312 2.16 -1.66 -16.22
N THR A 313 1.13 -1.13 -15.57
CA THR A 313 1.27 -0.28 -14.38
C THR A 313 0.46 -0.88 -13.26
N PHE A 314 1.08 -1.11 -12.11
CA PHE A 314 0.40 -1.56 -10.90
C PHE A 314 0.13 -0.36 -10.01
N ALA A 315 -1.12 0.11 -10.04
CA ALA A 315 -1.60 1.17 -9.17
C ALA A 315 -2.11 0.58 -7.84
N ALA A 316 -1.56 1.04 -6.72
CA ALA A 316 -2.02 0.70 -5.39
C ALA A 316 -1.67 1.85 -4.43
N PRO A 317 -2.29 1.93 -3.24
CA PRO A 317 -2.09 3.04 -2.35
C PRO A 317 -0.75 2.89 -1.63
N GLN A 318 -0.15 4.02 -1.26
CA GLN A 318 1.07 4.04 -0.44
C GLN A 318 0.76 4.20 1.05
N LYS A 319 -0.44 4.72 1.36
CA LYS A 319 -0.94 4.92 2.73
C LYS A 319 -2.22 4.13 2.96
N GLY A 320 -2.59 3.97 4.22
CA GLY A 320 -3.73 3.16 4.64
C GLY A 320 -5.00 3.43 3.83
N ILE A 321 -5.72 2.35 3.50
CA ILE A 321 -7.06 2.43 2.93
C ILE A 321 -8.00 2.88 4.04
N THR A 322 -8.84 3.86 3.75
CA THR A 322 -9.67 4.57 4.73
C THR A 322 -11.14 4.27 4.56
N ALA A 323 -11.57 4.02 3.33
CA ALA A 323 -12.95 3.75 2.99
C ALA A 323 -13.05 2.87 1.74
N ILE A 324 -14.17 2.15 1.61
CA ILE A 324 -14.46 1.25 0.50
C ILE A 324 -15.93 1.41 0.10
N SER A 325 -16.24 1.24 -1.18
CA SER A 325 -17.63 1.20 -1.67
C SER A 325 -17.71 0.30 -2.91
N PRO A 326 -18.80 -0.44 -3.12
CA PRO A 326 -19.00 -1.19 -4.36
C PRO A 326 -19.15 -0.22 -5.55
N SER A 327 -18.80 -0.60 -6.77
CA SER A 327 -19.11 0.23 -7.97
C SER A 327 -19.97 -0.53 -8.96
N SER A 328 -19.39 -1.51 -9.63
CA SER A 328 -20.06 -2.43 -10.54
C SER A 328 -19.88 -3.88 -10.07
N ALA A 329 -20.54 -4.84 -10.71
CA ALA A 329 -20.52 -6.24 -10.29
C ALA A 329 -19.07 -6.77 -10.13
N GLY A 330 -18.73 -7.23 -8.93
CA GLY A 330 -17.39 -7.75 -8.60
C GLY A 330 -16.27 -6.69 -8.54
N THR A 331 -16.61 -5.40 -8.61
CA THR A 331 -15.67 -4.27 -8.53
C THR A 331 -15.96 -3.43 -7.31
N PHE A 332 -14.91 -3.00 -6.60
CA PHE A 332 -15.01 -2.04 -5.52
C PHE A 332 -14.01 -0.89 -5.70
N LEU A 333 -14.33 0.26 -5.14
CA LEU A 333 -13.44 1.39 -5.03
C LEU A 333 -12.91 1.48 -3.61
N ALA A 334 -11.64 1.85 -3.46
CA ALA A 334 -11.03 2.13 -2.17
C ALA A 334 -10.39 3.52 -2.17
N GLY A 335 -10.73 4.33 -1.18
CA GLY A 335 -10.06 5.59 -0.88
C GLY A 335 -8.89 5.38 0.08
N SER A 336 -7.85 6.19 -0.05
CA SER A 336 -6.66 6.12 0.80
C SER A 336 -6.34 7.44 1.49
N ALA A 337 -5.52 7.33 2.54
CA ALA A 337 -5.09 8.46 3.36
C ALA A 337 -4.19 9.48 2.63
N ASP A 338 -3.74 9.18 1.41
CA ASP A 338 -3.01 10.09 0.52
C ASP A 338 -3.92 10.75 -0.55
N GLY A 339 -5.24 10.56 -0.49
CA GLY A 339 -6.21 11.18 -1.38
C GLY A 339 -6.49 10.42 -2.67
N ARG A 340 -5.82 9.28 -2.90
CA ARG A 340 -6.11 8.43 -4.06
C ARG A 340 -7.42 7.68 -3.87
N VAL A 341 -8.12 7.46 -4.98
CA VAL A 341 -9.18 6.46 -5.10
C VAL A 341 -8.77 5.48 -6.18
N LEU A 342 -8.89 4.19 -5.87
CA LEU A 342 -8.43 3.09 -6.71
C LEU A 342 -9.59 2.12 -6.94
N SER A 343 -9.70 1.62 -8.15
CA SER A 343 -10.66 0.58 -8.54
C SER A 343 -10.00 -0.79 -8.46
N TYR A 344 -10.74 -1.79 -7.97
CA TYR A 344 -10.30 -3.17 -7.79
C TYR A 344 -11.33 -4.14 -8.34
N LEU A 345 -10.90 -4.98 -9.29
CA LEU A 345 -11.72 -6.05 -9.84
C LEU A 345 -11.38 -7.39 -9.18
N VAL A 346 -12.36 -7.96 -8.46
CA VAL A 346 -12.18 -9.20 -7.68
C VAL A 346 -11.89 -10.41 -8.57
N ALA A 347 -12.52 -10.46 -9.75
CA ALA A 347 -12.37 -11.59 -10.67
C ALA A 347 -10.97 -11.71 -11.28
N SER A 348 -10.34 -10.59 -11.65
CA SER A 348 -9.01 -10.59 -12.29
C SER A 348 -7.86 -10.35 -11.30
N GLY A 349 -8.15 -9.82 -10.11
CA GLY A 349 -7.11 -9.39 -9.17
C GLY A 349 -6.40 -8.11 -9.61
N GLU A 350 -6.98 -7.35 -10.55
CA GLU A 350 -6.40 -6.11 -11.06
C GLU A 350 -6.85 -4.88 -10.26
N SER A 351 -5.97 -3.88 -10.22
CA SER A 351 -6.23 -2.58 -9.63
C SER A 351 -5.82 -1.45 -10.57
N ALA A 352 -6.57 -0.35 -10.55
CA ALA A 352 -6.35 0.80 -11.41
C ALA A 352 -6.60 2.12 -10.70
N SER A 353 -5.82 3.15 -11.03
CA SER A 353 -6.12 4.54 -10.66
C SER A 353 -7.31 5.05 -11.45
N LEU A 354 -8.16 5.83 -10.80
CA LEU A 354 -9.21 6.59 -11.48
C LEU A 354 -8.57 7.71 -12.32
N LYS A 355 -9.19 8.01 -13.46
CA LYS A 355 -8.87 9.20 -14.26
C LYS A 355 -9.55 10.43 -13.67
N GLY A 356 -9.06 11.61 -14.05
CA GLY A 356 -9.58 12.89 -13.58
C GLY A 356 -8.95 13.34 -12.26
N GLU A 357 -9.41 14.49 -11.78
CA GLU A 357 -8.91 15.08 -10.54
C GLU A 357 -9.59 14.43 -9.33
N GLY A 358 -8.83 13.65 -8.56
CA GLY A 358 -9.26 13.06 -7.30
C GLY A 358 -9.04 13.98 -6.11
N HIS A 359 -9.10 13.42 -4.90
CA HIS A 359 -8.84 14.18 -3.68
C HIS A 359 -7.34 14.50 -3.53
N SER A 360 -7.05 15.65 -2.94
CA SER A 360 -5.66 16.07 -2.64
C SER A 360 -5.18 15.65 -1.25
N ASN A 361 -6.08 15.09 -0.45
CA ASN A 361 -5.86 14.74 0.95
C ASN A 361 -6.72 13.53 1.35
N PHE A 362 -6.57 13.06 2.59
CA PHE A 362 -7.26 11.91 3.18
C PHE A 362 -8.72 11.73 2.71
N VAL A 363 -9.01 10.62 2.03
CA VAL A 363 -10.40 10.26 1.66
C VAL A 363 -11.11 9.75 2.90
N THR A 364 -12.20 10.40 3.33
CA THR A 364 -12.89 10.03 4.56
C THR A 364 -13.89 8.90 4.35
N ALA A 365 -14.70 8.96 3.29
CA ALA A 365 -15.76 8.01 3.05
C ALA A 365 -16.12 7.92 1.57
N LEU A 366 -16.64 6.77 1.16
CA LEU A 366 -17.25 6.54 -0.15
C LEU A 366 -18.63 5.91 0.04
N THR A 367 -19.57 6.22 -0.86
CA THR A 367 -20.88 5.56 -0.91
C THR A 367 -21.37 5.47 -2.34
N THR A 368 -22.21 4.47 -2.63
CA THR A 368 -22.70 4.19 -3.97
C THR A 368 -24.19 4.34 -4.04
N SER A 369 -24.65 5.10 -5.02
CA SER A 369 -26.07 5.29 -5.30
C SER A 369 -26.66 3.99 -5.84
N SER A 370 -27.72 3.50 -5.18
CA SER A 370 -28.48 2.34 -5.65
C SER A 370 -29.27 2.60 -6.93
N THR A 371 -29.46 3.88 -7.30
CA THR A 371 -30.35 4.29 -8.39
C THR A 371 -29.64 4.44 -9.72
N ASP A 372 -28.47 5.06 -9.73
CA ASP A 372 -27.68 5.35 -10.94
C ASP A 372 -26.29 4.71 -10.94
N GLY A 373 -25.92 4.01 -9.85
CA GLY A 373 -24.63 3.31 -9.70
C GLY A 373 -23.44 4.25 -9.53
N LYS A 374 -23.64 5.56 -9.47
CA LYS A 374 -22.55 6.52 -9.25
C LYS A 374 -21.99 6.36 -7.85
N VAL A 375 -20.69 6.63 -7.72
CA VAL A 375 -20.02 6.61 -6.41
C VAL A 375 -19.69 8.05 -6.01
N PHE A 376 -19.96 8.39 -4.76
CA PHE A 376 -19.62 9.68 -4.17
C PHE A 376 -18.52 9.49 -3.14
N SER A 377 -17.55 10.41 -3.13
CA SER A 377 -16.45 10.43 -2.18
C SER A 377 -16.32 11.78 -1.50
N VAL A 378 -15.88 11.76 -0.24
CA VAL A 378 -15.53 12.96 0.52
C VAL A 378 -14.14 12.84 1.12
N GLY A 379 -13.44 13.96 1.29
CA GLY A 379 -12.09 13.98 1.86
C GLY A 379 -11.77 15.24 2.66
N PHE A 380 -10.60 15.23 3.30
CA PHE A 380 -10.07 16.35 4.10
C PHE A 380 -9.56 17.53 3.24
N ASP A 381 -9.85 17.51 1.94
CA ASP A 381 -9.76 18.68 1.05
C ASP A 381 -11.09 19.44 0.96
N ASP A 382 -12.02 19.12 1.86
CA ASP A 382 -13.35 19.73 1.98
C ASP A 382 -14.14 19.68 0.66
N GLN A 383 -13.97 18.60 -0.09
CA GLN A 383 -14.68 18.35 -1.34
C GLN A 383 -15.56 17.11 -1.27
N VAL A 384 -16.71 17.19 -1.94
CA VAL A 384 -17.50 16.07 -2.42
C VAL A 384 -17.18 15.89 -3.90
N ARG A 385 -16.83 14.68 -4.29
CA ARG A 385 -16.53 14.32 -5.68
C ARG A 385 -17.45 13.20 -6.14
N GLU A 386 -17.86 13.29 -7.40
CA GLU A 386 -18.67 12.27 -8.06
C GLU A 386 -17.80 11.44 -9.01
N ILE A 387 -17.97 10.12 -8.94
CA ILE A 387 -17.29 9.12 -9.76
C ILE A 387 -18.33 8.43 -10.64
N THR A 388 -17.96 8.18 -11.88
CA THR A 388 -18.81 7.50 -12.87
C THR A 388 -19.27 6.12 -12.39
N SER A 389 -20.42 5.66 -12.89
CA SER A 389 -21.00 4.38 -12.49
C SER A 389 -20.18 3.15 -12.89
N ASP A 390 -19.26 3.29 -13.86
CA ASP A 390 -18.28 2.26 -14.18
C ASP A 390 -17.06 2.25 -13.22
N GLY A 391 -16.97 3.22 -12.32
CA GLY A 391 -15.91 3.33 -11.32
C GLY A 391 -14.52 3.63 -11.90
N LYS A 392 -14.43 4.28 -13.07
CA LYS A 392 -13.15 4.50 -13.76
C LYS A 392 -12.65 5.94 -13.75
N GLU A 393 -13.53 6.92 -13.55
CA GLU A 393 -13.13 8.32 -13.59
C GLU A 393 -13.95 9.20 -12.65
N PHE A 394 -13.27 10.21 -12.11
CA PHE A 394 -13.92 11.33 -11.46
C PHE A 394 -14.58 12.20 -12.52
N THR A 395 -15.82 12.61 -12.27
CA THR A 395 -16.45 13.66 -13.06
C THR A 395 -15.76 15.00 -12.77
N PRO A 396 -15.80 15.97 -13.70
CA PRO A 396 -15.27 17.31 -13.44
C PRO A 396 -16.03 18.08 -12.34
N ALA A 397 -17.21 17.60 -11.94
CA ALA A 397 -18.02 18.24 -10.92
C ALA A 397 -17.45 17.95 -9.52
N SER A 398 -17.27 19.02 -8.75
CA SER A 398 -16.98 18.98 -7.33
C SER A 398 -17.83 20.00 -6.59
N LEU A 399 -18.06 19.75 -5.31
CA LEU A 399 -18.72 20.69 -4.40
C LEU A 399 -17.90 20.82 -3.12
N SER A 400 -17.68 22.05 -2.69
CA SER A 400 -17.03 22.30 -1.40
C SER A 400 -18.03 22.12 -0.25
N THR A 401 -17.61 21.40 0.78
CA THR A 401 -18.36 21.24 2.02
C THR A 401 -18.20 22.47 2.92
N ALA A 402 -19.12 22.71 3.85
CA ALA A 402 -19.00 23.86 4.76
C ALA A 402 -17.90 23.67 5.83
N SER A 403 -17.61 22.43 6.17
CA SER A 403 -16.55 22.02 7.09
C SER A 403 -16.06 20.60 6.77
N GLN A 404 -15.06 20.14 7.52
CA GLN A 404 -14.43 18.84 7.29
C GLN A 404 -15.46 17.69 7.32
N PRO A 405 -15.59 16.91 6.23
CA PRO A 405 -16.54 15.80 6.15
C PRO A 405 -16.04 14.58 6.94
N LYS A 406 -16.96 13.95 7.66
CA LYS A 406 -16.74 12.75 8.51
C LYS A 406 -17.40 11.49 7.97
N GLY A 407 -18.45 11.62 7.16
CA GLY A 407 -19.18 10.49 6.60
C GLY A 407 -20.11 10.92 5.47
N ILE A 408 -20.51 9.97 4.65
CA ILE A 408 -21.36 10.19 3.48
C ILE A 408 -22.38 9.06 3.34
N ALA A 409 -23.60 9.40 2.93
CA ALA A 409 -24.64 8.45 2.59
C ALA A 409 -25.47 8.98 1.41
N VAL A 410 -26.18 8.11 0.70
CA VAL A 410 -26.99 8.49 -0.46
C VAL A 410 -28.36 7.81 -0.40
N THR A 411 -29.42 8.57 -0.67
CA THR A 411 -30.80 8.09 -0.74
C THR A 411 -31.20 7.67 -2.16
N GLU A 412 -32.34 7.02 -2.31
CA GLU A 412 -32.86 6.55 -3.61
C GLU A 412 -33.07 7.65 -4.65
N ASP A 413 -33.30 8.91 -4.23
CA ASP A 413 -33.43 10.06 -5.14
C ASP A 413 -32.07 10.70 -5.52
N SER A 414 -30.97 10.00 -5.27
CA SER A 414 -29.58 10.48 -5.45
C SER A 414 -29.26 11.75 -4.65
N SER A 415 -29.96 11.98 -3.52
CA SER A 415 -29.56 12.99 -2.54
C SER A 415 -28.43 12.45 -1.66
N VAL A 416 -27.31 13.17 -1.67
CA VAL A 416 -26.08 12.83 -0.94
C VAL A 416 -26.05 13.60 0.37
N PHE A 417 -26.02 12.86 1.48
CA PHE A 417 -25.93 13.39 2.84
C PHE A 417 -24.48 13.34 3.29
N VAL A 418 -23.94 14.49 3.70
CA VAL A 418 -22.57 14.63 4.19
C VAL A 418 -22.61 15.04 5.64
N ALA A 419 -22.16 14.15 6.53
CA ALA A 419 -21.98 14.47 7.94
C ALA A 419 -20.66 15.22 8.12
N GLU A 420 -20.70 16.40 8.71
CA GLU A 420 -19.53 17.25 8.90
C GLU A 420 -19.20 17.47 10.39
N VAL A 421 -18.56 18.60 10.73
CA VAL A 421 -18.18 18.88 12.13
C VAL A 421 -19.42 19.04 13.02
N ASN A 422 -20.39 19.85 12.59
CA ASN A 422 -21.60 20.20 13.38
C ASN A 422 -22.91 19.99 12.62
N THR A 423 -22.86 19.81 11.30
CA THR A 423 -24.03 19.83 10.41
C THR A 423 -24.08 18.57 9.57
N VAL A 424 -25.26 18.30 9.01
CA VAL A 424 -25.42 17.34 7.91
C VAL A 424 -25.94 18.12 6.71
N GLU A 425 -25.13 18.21 5.67
CA GLU A 425 -25.49 18.85 4.41
C GLU A 425 -26.12 17.85 3.45
N VAL A 426 -27.09 18.31 2.65
CA VAL A 426 -27.72 17.51 1.61
C VAL A 426 -27.42 18.12 0.26
N ILE A 427 -26.87 17.30 -0.62
CA ILE A 427 -26.40 17.69 -1.94
C ILE A 427 -27.19 16.88 -2.97
N ARG A 428 -27.70 17.52 -4.02
CA ARG A 428 -28.28 16.84 -5.17
C ARG A 428 -27.90 17.59 -6.43
N SER A 429 -27.49 16.87 -7.46
CA SER A 429 -27.03 17.48 -8.73
C SER A 429 -25.92 18.52 -8.54
N ASN A 430 -24.94 18.20 -7.69
CA ASN A 430 -23.80 19.05 -7.35
C ASN A 430 -24.21 20.44 -6.79
N GLN A 431 -25.35 20.52 -6.09
CA GLN A 431 -25.81 21.71 -5.40
C GLN A 431 -26.31 21.35 -4.01
N LYS A 432 -26.04 22.22 -3.03
CA LYS A 432 -26.62 22.14 -1.69
C LYS A 432 -28.12 22.43 -1.77
N VAL A 433 -28.94 21.46 -1.32
CA VAL A 433 -30.41 21.57 -1.33
C VAL A 433 -31.02 21.71 0.06
N PHE A 434 -30.33 21.25 1.10
CA PHE A 434 -30.79 21.31 2.48
C PHE A 434 -29.62 21.21 3.46
N GLU A 435 -29.84 21.64 4.70
CA GLU A 435 -28.89 21.48 5.81
C GLU A 435 -29.69 21.28 7.10
N ILE A 436 -29.16 20.42 7.99
CA ILE A 436 -29.63 20.31 9.36
C ILE A 436 -28.46 20.42 10.33
N THR A 437 -28.71 21.03 11.49
CA THR A 437 -27.81 21.00 12.65
C THR A 437 -28.39 20.03 13.68
N PRO A 438 -27.89 18.78 13.77
CA PRO A 438 -28.40 17.83 14.74
C PRO A 438 -28.11 18.27 16.19
N LYS A 439 -28.85 17.72 17.15
CA LYS A 439 -28.68 18.05 18.58
C LYS A 439 -27.29 17.73 19.14
N SER A 440 -26.61 16.75 18.55
CA SER A 440 -25.23 16.36 18.87
C SER A 440 -24.40 16.38 17.60
N ALA A 441 -23.12 16.72 17.71
CA ALA A 441 -22.19 16.74 16.58
C ALA A 441 -22.22 15.39 15.83
N PRO A 442 -22.52 15.37 14.51
CA PRO A 442 -22.61 14.14 13.77
C PRO A 442 -21.22 13.51 13.60
N THR A 443 -21.17 12.19 13.63
CA THR A 443 -19.95 11.39 13.51
C THR A 443 -20.07 10.30 12.45
N ALA A 444 -21.28 9.88 12.12
CA ALA A 444 -21.58 8.92 11.07
C ALA A 444 -22.96 9.21 10.47
N VAL A 445 -23.16 8.85 9.21
CA VAL A 445 -24.44 8.92 8.52
C VAL A 445 -24.64 7.68 7.67
N ALA A 446 -25.86 7.17 7.61
CA ALA A 446 -26.26 6.08 6.72
C ALA A 446 -27.65 6.38 6.15
N ALA A 447 -27.98 5.82 4.99
CA ALA A 447 -29.28 6.01 4.36
C ALA A 447 -29.77 4.71 3.70
N THR A 448 -31.09 4.53 3.69
CA THR A 448 -31.77 3.46 2.94
C THR A 448 -33.14 3.96 2.51
N GLY A 449 -33.48 3.83 1.23
CA GLY A 449 -34.70 4.44 0.70
C GLY A 449 -34.75 5.95 0.94
N LYS A 450 -35.75 6.37 1.72
CA LYS A 450 -35.96 7.74 2.21
C LYS A 450 -35.50 7.95 3.65
N LEU A 451 -35.06 6.90 4.33
CA LEU A 451 -34.64 6.97 5.72
C LEU A 451 -33.17 7.37 5.80
N VAL A 452 -32.86 8.29 6.71
CA VAL A 452 -31.51 8.75 7.00
C VAL A 452 -31.24 8.59 8.48
N ALA A 453 -30.19 7.87 8.83
CA ALA A 453 -29.71 7.71 10.19
C ALA A 453 -28.49 8.61 10.41
N VAL A 454 -28.57 9.48 11.41
CA VAL A 454 -27.44 10.33 11.83
C VAL A 454 -26.99 9.91 13.21
N GLY A 455 -25.75 9.45 13.30
CA GLY A 455 -25.09 9.11 14.55
C GLY A 455 -24.28 10.29 15.06
N GLY A 456 -24.29 10.48 16.38
CA GLY A 456 -23.45 11.46 17.06
C GLY A 456 -22.76 10.83 18.26
N GLU A 457 -23.11 11.29 19.47
CA GLU A 457 -22.62 10.72 20.72
C GLU A 457 -23.13 9.27 20.92
N GLN A 458 -24.06 9.02 21.84
CA GLN A 458 -24.53 7.66 22.15
C GLN A 458 -25.88 7.31 21.51
N LYS A 459 -26.39 8.18 20.64
CA LYS A 459 -27.75 8.09 20.07
C LYS A 459 -27.71 8.22 18.55
N VAL A 460 -28.54 7.42 17.89
CA VAL A 460 -28.83 7.57 16.47
C VAL A 460 -30.17 8.25 16.32
N VAL A 461 -30.24 9.32 15.54
CA VAL A 461 -31.50 9.97 15.18
C VAL A 461 -31.90 9.51 13.78
N LEU A 462 -33.12 9.01 13.65
CA LEU A 462 -33.72 8.64 12.38
C LEU A 462 -34.51 9.81 11.82
N TYR A 463 -34.29 10.11 10.55
CA TYR A 463 -35.01 11.10 9.78
C TYR A 463 -35.65 10.47 8.55
N GLU A 464 -36.75 11.06 8.10
CA GLU A 464 -37.40 10.76 6.84
C GLU A 464 -37.19 11.93 5.86
N TRP A 465 -36.64 11.63 4.69
CA TRP A 465 -36.35 12.57 3.62
C TRP A 465 -37.47 12.56 2.57
N ASP A 466 -38.08 13.72 2.33
CA ASP A 466 -39.16 13.88 1.33
C ASP A 466 -38.66 14.44 -0.02
N GLY A 467 -37.35 14.64 -0.19
CA GLY A 467 -36.74 15.29 -1.35
C GLY A 467 -36.44 16.79 -1.17
N LYS A 468 -36.88 17.39 -0.06
CA LYS A 468 -36.70 18.82 0.26
C LYS A 468 -36.43 19.10 1.74
N SER A 469 -36.94 18.29 2.66
CA SER A 469 -36.84 18.48 4.11
C SER A 469 -36.67 17.16 4.85
N LEU A 470 -36.09 17.25 6.06
CA LEU A 470 -35.96 16.12 6.99
C LEU A 470 -36.98 16.22 8.11
N LYS A 471 -37.72 15.14 8.33
CA LYS A 471 -38.61 14.98 9.48
C LYS A 471 -38.02 13.99 10.47
N GLU A 472 -37.88 14.37 11.74
CA GLU A 472 -37.41 13.48 12.81
C GLU A 472 -38.42 12.34 13.00
N GLY A 473 -38.00 11.11 12.70
CA GLY A 473 -38.79 9.89 12.79
C GLY A 473 -38.63 9.17 14.13
N GLY A 474 -37.53 9.38 14.86
CA GLY A 474 -37.32 8.83 16.19
C GLY A 474 -35.85 8.74 16.59
N VAL A 475 -35.59 8.30 17.83
CA VAL A 475 -34.25 8.16 18.37
C VAL A 475 -34.02 6.71 18.80
N LEU A 476 -32.88 6.15 18.41
CA LEU A 476 -32.43 4.83 18.81
C LEU A 476 -31.38 4.98 19.92
N GLU A 477 -31.65 4.36 21.07
CA GLU A 477 -30.79 4.41 22.24
C GLU A 477 -30.29 3.00 22.58
N GLY A 478 -28.99 2.85 22.84
CA GLY A 478 -28.41 1.55 23.19
C GLY A 478 -26.88 1.51 23.14
N ASN A 479 -26.27 2.33 22.30
CA ASN A 479 -24.82 2.51 22.25
C ASN A 479 -24.28 3.08 23.56
N LYS A 480 -23.01 2.81 23.86
CA LYS A 480 -22.34 3.29 25.08
C LYS A 480 -21.16 4.19 24.79
N GLY A 481 -20.54 4.04 23.62
CA GLY A 481 -19.52 4.95 23.11
C GLY A 481 -20.09 5.95 22.10
N VAL A 482 -19.19 6.78 21.59
CA VAL A 482 -19.46 7.68 20.45
C VAL A 482 -19.65 6.82 19.21
N ILE A 483 -20.74 7.05 18.46
CA ILE A 483 -21.02 6.30 17.23
C ILE A 483 -19.92 6.58 16.22
N SER A 484 -19.41 5.53 15.59
CA SER A 484 -18.30 5.63 14.64
C SER A 484 -18.58 4.95 13.30
N ALA A 485 -19.58 4.08 13.23
CA ALA A 485 -20.03 3.46 11.98
C ALA A 485 -21.54 3.20 12.04
N LEU A 486 -22.22 3.40 10.91
CA LEU A 486 -23.64 3.10 10.72
C LEU A 486 -23.81 2.40 9.37
N ASP A 487 -24.64 1.37 9.32
CA ASP A 487 -25.03 0.74 8.06
C ASP A 487 -26.40 0.07 8.18
N PHE A 488 -27.26 0.31 7.20
CA PHE A 488 -28.59 -0.29 7.12
C PHE A 488 -28.51 -1.67 6.48
N SER A 489 -29.34 -2.61 6.94
CA SER A 489 -29.52 -3.84 6.18
C SER A 489 -30.16 -3.53 4.81
N PRO A 490 -29.83 -4.30 3.76
CA PRO A 490 -30.36 -4.06 2.41
C PRO A 490 -31.88 -4.04 2.31
N ASP A 491 -32.58 -4.78 3.18
CA ASP A 491 -34.04 -4.79 3.28
C ASP A 491 -34.63 -3.61 4.10
N GLY A 492 -33.77 -2.79 4.71
CA GLY A 492 -34.15 -1.66 5.58
C GLY A 492 -34.70 -2.06 6.95
N THR A 493 -34.79 -3.36 7.27
CA THR A 493 -35.36 -3.85 8.54
C THR A 493 -34.50 -3.48 9.73
N TYR A 494 -33.18 -3.52 9.56
CA TYR A 494 -32.20 -3.35 10.62
C TYR A 494 -31.24 -2.20 10.38
N LEU A 495 -30.76 -1.61 11.48
CA LEU A 495 -29.64 -0.69 11.49
C LEU A 495 -28.58 -1.21 12.47
N ALA A 496 -27.36 -1.43 11.96
CA ALA A 496 -26.20 -1.69 12.81
C ALA A 496 -25.51 -0.38 13.15
N SER A 497 -25.18 -0.18 14.43
CA SER A 497 -24.48 0.99 14.94
C SER A 497 -23.28 0.58 15.77
N GLY A 498 -22.08 0.79 15.21
CA GLY A 498 -20.80 0.54 15.86
C GLY A 498 -20.29 1.79 16.59
N ASP A 499 -19.67 1.59 17.75
CA ASP A 499 -19.15 2.68 18.57
C ASP A 499 -17.64 2.62 18.82
N SER A 500 -17.12 3.71 19.41
CA SER A 500 -15.71 3.90 19.74
C SER A 500 -15.17 2.90 20.78
N SER A 501 -16.04 2.20 21.51
CA SER A 501 -15.65 1.20 22.51
C SER A 501 -15.56 -0.21 21.95
N GLY A 502 -15.88 -0.42 20.67
CA GLY A 502 -15.92 -1.75 20.05
C GLY A 502 -17.27 -2.45 20.19
N ARG A 503 -18.30 -1.76 20.67
CA ARG A 503 -19.65 -2.33 20.77
C ARG A 503 -20.47 -2.00 19.53
N ILE A 504 -21.25 -2.97 19.09
CA ILE A 504 -22.23 -2.81 18.01
C ILE A 504 -23.62 -3.06 18.57
N ALA A 505 -24.50 -2.07 18.41
CA ALA A 505 -25.92 -2.18 18.70
C ALA A 505 -26.68 -2.45 17.40
N LEU A 506 -27.54 -3.46 17.41
CA LEU A 506 -28.44 -3.78 16.31
C LEU A 506 -29.85 -3.33 16.68
N PHE A 507 -30.46 -2.53 15.83
CA PHE A 507 -31.81 -2.01 16.02
C PHE A 507 -32.75 -2.52 14.95
N ASN A 508 -34.01 -2.75 15.32
CA ASN A 508 -35.11 -2.84 14.37
C ASN A 508 -35.61 -1.43 14.08
N VAL A 509 -35.61 -1.04 12.81
CA VAL A 509 -35.87 0.34 12.37
C VAL A 509 -37.33 0.73 12.56
N ALA A 510 -38.25 -0.15 12.18
CA ALA A 510 -39.69 0.10 12.26
C ALA A 510 -40.17 0.17 13.73
N GLU A 511 -39.71 -0.76 14.56
CA GLU A 511 -40.07 -0.81 15.98
C GLU A 511 -39.31 0.21 16.84
N LYS A 512 -38.19 0.75 16.33
CA LYS A 512 -37.27 1.63 17.06
C LYS A 512 -36.74 1.00 18.35
N LYS A 513 -36.51 -0.32 18.31
CA LYS A 513 -36.09 -1.13 19.46
C LYS A 513 -34.73 -1.76 19.24
N LEU A 514 -33.99 -1.87 20.34
CA LEU A 514 -32.75 -2.62 20.39
C LEU A 514 -33.03 -4.11 20.27
N VAL A 515 -32.50 -4.75 19.23
CA VAL A 515 -32.57 -6.20 19.00
C VAL A 515 -31.49 -6.88 19.84
N THR A 516 -30.25 -6.41 19.72
CA THR A 516 -29.13 -6.92 20.52
C THR A 516 -28.04 -5.87 20.64
N SER A 517 -27.30 -5.93 21.74
CA SER A 517 -26.08 -5.14 21.96
C SER A 517 -24.91 -6.04 22.39
N ARG A 518 -25.03 -7.35 22.13
CA ARG A 518 -24.04 -8.38 22.48
C ARG A 518 -22.94 -8.55 21.42
N TRP A 519 -23.02 -7.82 20.32
CA TRP A 519 -21.95 -7.75 19.32
C TRP A 519 -20.82 -6.86 19.84
N SER A 520 -20.08 -7.38 20.84
CA SER A 520 -19.12 -6.63 21.65
C SER A 520 -17.80 -7.39 21.83
N PHE A 521 -17.36 -8.10 20.80
CA PHE A 521 -16.07 -8.83 20.82
C PHE A 521 -14.90 -7.96 20.37
N HIS A 522 -15.17 -6.82 19.70
CA HIS A 522 -14.12 -5.87 19.40
C HIS A 522 -13.64 -5.20 20.68
N THR A 523 -12.34 -4.89 20.71
CA THR A 523 -11.67 -4.26 21.86
C THR A 523 -11.30 -2.80 21.61
N ALA A 524 -11.61 -2.29 20.42
CA ALA A 524 -11.38 -0.91 20.01
C ALA A 524 -12.45 -0.44 19.02
N ARG A 525 -12.41 0.85 18.67
CA ARG A 525 -13.33 1.54 17.75
C ARG A 525 -13.70 0.71 16.53
N VAL A 526 -15.00 0.58 16.28
CA VAL A 526 -15.53 0.00 15.04
C VAL A 526 -15.45 1.07 13.94
N ASN A 527 -14.74 0.77 12.85
CA ASN A 527 -14.52 1.73 11.76
C ASN A 527 -15.50 1.53 10.60
N SER A 528 -15.95 0.30 10.36
CA SER A 528 -16.80 -0.02 9.21
C SER A 528 -17.72 -1.19 9.51
N LEU A 529 -18.89 -1.14 8.89
CA LEU A 529 -19.94 -2.15 8.90
C LEU A 529 -20.33 -2.43 7.46
N SER A 530 -20.67 -3.68 7.14
CA SER A 530 -21.20 -4.04 5.83
C SER A 530 -22.13 -5.25 5.94
N TRP A 531 -23.32 -5.15 5.35
CA TRP A 531 -24.31 -6.21 5.36
C TRP A 531 -24.22 -7.17 4.17
N THR A 532 -24.58 -8.44 4.39
CA THR A 532 -24.87 -9.37 3.29
C THR A 532 -26.19 -8.99 2.61
N ALA A 533 -26.32 -9.26 1.31
CA ALA A 533 -27.54 -8.89 0.55
C ALA A 533 -28.82 -9.52 1.11
N ASP A 534 -28.72 -10.67 1.78
CA ASP A 534 -29.84 -11.36 2.42
C ASP A 534 -30.26 -10.76 3.78
N SER A 535 -29.57 -9.70 4.25
CA SER A 535 -29.82 -9.02 5.53
C SER A 535 -29.66 -9.91 6.78
N LYS A 536 -29.04 -11.10 6.66
CA LYS A 536 -28.88 -12.05 7.78
C LYS A 536 -27.57 -11.90 8.54
N HIS A 537 -26.55 -11.34 7.89
CA HIS A 537 -25.22 -11.17 8.45
C HIS A 537 -24.68 -9.77 8.25
N CYS A 538 -23.90 -9.30 9.23
CA CYS A 538 -23.19 -8.03 9.17
C CYS A 538 -21.72 -8.29 9.48
N ALA A 539 -20.81 -7.77 8.67
CA ALA A 539 -19.38 -7.76 8.94
C ALA A 539 -18.98 -6.45 9.61
N SER A 540 -18.03 -6.50 10.53
CA SER A 540 -17.43 -5.32 11.17
C SER A 540 -15.92 -5.34 11.11
N GLY A 541 -15.31 -4.21 10.81
CA GLY A 541 -13.87 -3.97 10.91
C GLY A 541 -13.54 -2.98 12.03
N SER A 542 -12.47 -3.24 12.77
CA SER A 542 -12.07 -2.41 13.92
C SER A 542 -10.57 -2.08 13.92
N LEU A 543 -10.25 -1.00 14.63
CA LEU A 543 -8.89 -0.62 14.99
C LEU A 543 -8.14 -1.73 15.76
N ASP A 544 -8.86 -2.69 16.36
CA ASP A 544 -8.25 -3.83 17.06
C ASP A 544 -7.62 -4.88 16.13
N THR A 545 -7.57 -4.63 14.82
CA THR A 545 -7.02 -5.50 13.75
C THR A 545 -7.88 -6.70 13.37
N HIS A 546 -9.06 -6.86 13.96
CA HIS A 546 -9.96 -7.97 13.71
C HIS A 546 -11.08 -7.60 12.74
N VAL A 547 -11.63 -8.64 12.12
CA VAL A 547 -12.93 -8.61 11.47
C VAL A 547 -13.84 -9.64 12.14
N TYR A 548 -15.07 -9.25 12.45
CA TYR A 548 -16.10 -10.18 12.90
C TYR A 548 -17.26 -10.21 11.91
N ILE A 549 -17.80 -11.40 11.67
CA ILE A 549 -19.07 -11.58 10.96
C ILE A 549 -20.13 -12.04 11.95
N TRP A 550 -21.17 -11.25 12.07
CA TRP A 550 -22.26 -11.40 13.03
C TRP A 550 -23.50 -11.99 12.38
N SER A 551 -24.24 -12.80 13.14
CA SER A 551 -25.54 -13.33 12.71
C SER A 551 -26.67 -12.60 13.43
N VAL A 552 -27.68 -12.17 12.67
CA VAL A 552 -28.91 -11.59 13.23
C VAL A 552 -29.74 -12.68 13.93
N GLU A 553 -29.89 -13.85 13.30
CA GLU A 553 -30.67 -14.97 13.83
C GLU A 553 -30.02 -15.61 15.07
N LYS A 554 -28.68 -15.67 15.08
CA LYS A 554 -27.91 -16.29 16.17
C LYS A 554 -26.91 -15.26 16.76
N PRO A 555 -27.36 -14.25 17.54
CA PRO A 555 -26.51 -13.13 18.00
C PRO A 555 -25.27 -13.50 18.82
N MET A 556 -25.22 -14.70 19.37
CA MET A 556 -24.08 -15.22 20.14
C MET A 556 -23.04 -15.94 19.27
N LYS A 557 -23.33 -16.20 18.00
CA LYS A 557 -22.41 -16.83 17.06
C LYS A 557 -21.78 -15.77 16.15
N ASN A 558 -20.47 -15.82 16.01
CA ASN A 558 -19.72 -15.01 15.06
C ASN A 558 -18.65 -15.84 14.35
N ILE A 559 -18.12 -15.28 13.27
CA ILE A 559 -16.88 -15.72 12.64
C ILE A 559 -15.83 -14.67 12.98
N ALA A 560 -14.69 -15.11 13.52
CA ALA A 560 -13.61 -14.21 13.95
C ALA A 560 -12.41 -14.35 13.01
N LEU A 561 -12.15 -13.31 12.21
CA LEU A 561 -10.95 -13.15 11.41
C LEU A 561 -9.96 -12.33 12.24
N LYS A 562 -9.02 -13.02 12.91
CA LYS A 562 -8.12 -12.40 13.88
C LYS A 562 -6.86 -11.86 13.22
N SER A 563 -6.44 -10.67 13.65
CA SER A 563 -5.18 -10.03 13.23
C SER A 563 -5.00 -9.95 11.71
N VAL A 564 -6.09 -9.72 10.98
CA VAL A 564 -6.11 -9.71 9.51
C VAL A 564 -5.75 -8.36 8.89
N GLY A 565 -5.80 -7.28 9.68
CA GLY A 565 -5.39 -5.94 9.25
C GLY A 565 -4.39 -5.33 10.22
N PRO A 566 -3.08 -5.55 10.05
CA PRO A 566 -2.04 -4.91 10.84
C PRO A 566 -2.24 -3.39 10.94
N GLY A 567 -2.24 -2.85 12.16
CA GLY A 567 -2.48 -1.42 12.42
C GLY A 567 -3.95 -0.99 12.42
N GLY A 568 -4.89 -1.89 12.11
CA GLY A 568 -6.33 -1.65 12.19
C GLY A 568 -7.04 -1.88 10.85
N VAL A 569 -8.27 -2.39 10.92
CA VAL A 569 -9.17 -2.54 9.77
C VAL A 569 -10.06 -1.30 9.71
N ASN A 570 -9.98 -0.57 8.61
CA ASN A 570 -10.73 0.68 8.42
C ASN A 570 -12.02 0.45 7.64
N ALA A 571 -12.04 -0.56 6.76
CA ALA A 571 -13.11 -0.77 5.82
C ALA A 571 -13.39 -2.27 5.62
N VAL A 572 -14.67 -2.64 5.59
CA VAL A 572 -15.15 -3.97 5.21
C VAL A 572 -16.27 -3.86 4.17
N LEU A 573 -16.35 -4.79 3.23
CA LEU A 573 -17.37 -4.80 2.18
C LEU A 573 -17.69 -6.20 1.69
N TRP A 574 -18.97 -6.57 1.69
CA TRP A 574 -19.44 -7.73 0.93
C TRP A 574 -19.48 -7.39 -0.56
N VAL A 575 -18.64 -8.07 -1.35
CA VAL A 575 -18.59 -7.89 -2.83
C VAL A 575 -19.43 -8.92 -3.56
N GLU A 576 -19.64 -10.08 -2.94
CA GLU A 576 -20.57 -11.11 -3.41
C GLU A 576 -21.18 -11.78 -2.17
N SER A 577 -22.50 -11.67 -2.00
CA SER A 577 -23.24 -12.59 -1.15
C SER A 577 -23.67 -13.76 -2.03
N GLY A 578 -23.14 -14.96 -1.78
CA GLY A 578 -23.49 -16.16 -2.55
C GLY A 578 -24.92 -16.64 -2.29
N ASP A 579 -25.17 -17.92 -2.53
CA ASP A 579 -26.45 -18.64 -2.40
C ASP A 579 -27.01 -18.75 -0.95
N GLY A 580 -26.61 -17.86 -0.04
CA GLY A 580 -26.89 -17.91 1.39
C GLY A 580 -25.98 -18.85 2.19
N LYS A 581 -25.07 -19.60 1.55
CA LYS A 581 -24.10 -20.48 2.23
C LYS A 581 -22.68 -19.95 2.17
N THR A 582 -22.32 -19.21 1.13
CA THR A 582 -21.00 -18.60 0.99
C THR A 582 -21.09 -17.12 0.69
N GLY A 583 -20.04 -16.35 0.98
CA GLY A 583 -19.91 -14.97 0.53
C GLY A 583 -18.45 -14.54 0.44
N LYS A 584 -18.17 -13.52 -0.37
CA LYS A 584 -16.86 -12.89 -0.47
C LYS A 584 -16.86 -11.55 0.27
N LEU A 585 -15.99 -11.46 1.26
CA LEU A 585 -15.79 -10.27 2.08
C LEU A 585 -14.44 -9.64 1.75
N VAL A 586 -14.42 -8.34 1.52
CA VAL A 586 -13.19 -7.55 1.42
C VAL A 586 -12.95 -6.88 2.78
N SER A 587 -11.71 -6.91 3.25
CA SER A 587 -11.24 -6.11 4.38
C SER A 587 -10.03 -5.28 3.98
N ALA A 588 -9.99 -4.00 4.36
CA ALA A 588 -8.88 -3.10 4.08
C ALA A 588 -8.58 -2.18 5.26
N GLY A 589 -7.33 -1.69 5.36
CA GLY A 589 -6.95 -0.95 6.56
C GLY A 589 -5.63 -0.19 6.50
N ALA A 590 -5.06 0.02 7.69
CA ALA A 590 -3.93 0.92 7.94
C ALA A 590 -2.63 0.49 7.22
N ASP A 591 -2.50 -0.79 6.89
CA ASP A 591 -1.38 -1.37 6.14
C ASP A 591 -1.48 -1.17 4.62
N ALA A 592 -2.46 -0.37 4.15
CA ALA A 592 -2.68 -0.04 2.74
C ALA A 592 -2.99 -1.26 1.85
N CYS A 593 -3.33 -2.40 2.46
CA CYS A 593 -3.67 -3.62 1.75
C CYS A 593 -5.19 -3.86 1.80
N ALA A 594 -5.71 -4.48 0.74
CA ALA A 594 -7.05 -5.06 0.74
C ALA A 594 -6.96 -6.58 0.62
N ARG A 595 -7.77 -7.31 1.38
CA ARG A 595 -7.78 -8.77 1.43
C ARG A 595 -9.17 -9.28 1.11
N VAL A 596 -9.25 -10.31 0.27
CA VAL A 596 -10.50 -10.98 -0.10
C VAL A 596 -10.59 -12.31 0.66
N TRP A 597 -11.72 -12.51 1.31
CA TRP A 597 -12.01 -13.69 2.13
C TRP A 597 -13.23 -14.42 1.58
N GLU A 598 -13.12 -15.73 1.44
CA GLU A 598 -14.28 -16.59 1.29
C GLU A 598 -14.82 -16.92 2.68
N ILE A 599 -16.09 -16.63 2.92
CA ILE A 599 -16.78 -16.92 4.17
C ILE A 599 -17.82 -18.01 3.92
N LYS A 600 -17.82 -19.06 4.76
CA LYS A 600 -18.81 -20.15 4.72
C LYS A 600 -19.72 -20.09 5.95
N PHE A 601 -20.98 -19.79 5.70
CA PHE A 601 -22.07 -19.83 6.67
C PHE A 601 -22.55 -21.29 6.79
N HIS A 602 -22.54 -21.86 7.99
CA HIS A 602 -23.26 -23.11 8.21
C HIS A 602 -24.68 -22.75 8.62
N VAL A 603 -25.63 -23.26 7.85
CA VAL A 603 -27.08 -23.19 8.10
C VAL A 603 -27.40 -23.73 9.50
#